data_AF-A0A4U2Y9N6-F1
#
_entry.id   AF-A0A4U2Y9N6-F1
#
_cell.length_a   1.000
_cell.length_b   1.000
_cell.length_c   1.000
_cell.angle_alpha   90.00
_cell.angle_beta   90.00
_cell.angle_gamma   90.00
#
_symmetry.space_group_name_H-M   'P 1'
#
loop_
_entity.id
_entity.type
_entity.pdbx_description
1 polymer ?
#
loop_
_entity_poly.entity_id
_entity_poly.type
_entity_poly.pdbx_seq_one_letter_code
_entity_poly.pdbx_strand_id
1 'polypeptide(L)'
;MKKVISTSLVAILLATSVPAALAADLESKGKGSGKPEVKAEAKDKSKETSVKESDTATDSDDENSTEASTESNIKDVKLKKQLIELRQELKHTAEITEDQKAKYEQLVADLEKTTDKHGALDVQLELLQRTYQKGDHTPFKKLGELLEKTGSTEVKAFVDGQQVKADVAPFVQGGRALVPVRAISSALKAEVNWKPETRSVEITRGEKSITLYLDKKEATVDGKTISLDTTPVLKNGRVFLPLRFISEQLNAKVEWQEEGKIVIIDDLQAPKESEQDTDANDTSAK
;
A
#
# COMPACT_ATOMS: atom_id res chain seq x y z
N MET A 1 -19.16 -10.69 39.58
CA MET A 1 -19.40 -10.77 38.12
C MET A 1 -18.05 -11.02 37.46
N LYS A 2 -17.81 -12.25 36.96
CA LYS A 2 -16.54 -12.64 36.35
C LYS A 2 -16.69 -12.51 34.83
N LYS A 3 -15.90 -11.64 34.18
CA LYS A 3 -15.76 -11.62 32.72
C LYS A 3 -14.71 -12.67 32.35
N VAL A 4 -15.12 -13.67 31.59
CA VAL A 4 -14.24 -14.67 30.99
C VAL A 4 -13.84 -14.11 29.62
N ILE A 5 -12.58 -13.76 29.44
CA ILE A 5 -12.05 -13.36 28.13
C ILE A 5 -11.48 -14.63 27.50
N SER A 6 -12.21 -15.16 26.52
CA SER A 6 -11.81 -16.29 25.70
C SER A 6 -10.70 -15.83 24.74
N THR A 7 -9.50 -16.39 24.90
CA THR A 7 -8.36 -16.15 24.01
C THR A 7 -8.30 -17.30 23.01
N SER A 8 -8.68 -17.05 21.76
CA SER A 8 -8.48 -18.00 20.65
C SER A 8 -7.10 -17.82 20.03
N LEU A 9 -6.35 -18.92 20.06
CA LEU A 9 -4.99 -19.08 19.56
C LEU A 9 -5.04 -19.37 18.06
N VAL A 10 -4.47 -18.51 17.21
CA VAL A 10 -4.24 -18.83 15.78
C VAL A 10 -2.73 -18.96 15.56
N ALA A 11 -2.26 -20.21 15.42
CA ALA A 11 -0.89 -20.54 15.06
C ALA A 11 -0.77 -20.59 13.53
N ILE A 12 0.05 -19.72 12.94
CA ILE A 12 0.38 -19.76 11.51
C ILE A 12 1.59 -20.69 11.32
N LEU A 13 1.36 -21.87 10.75
CA LEU A 13 2.42 -22.77 10.28
C LEU A 13 3.02 -22.23 8.97
N LEU A 14 4.33 -21.97 8.94
CA LEU A 14 5.08 -21.72 7.71
C LEU A 14 5.49 -23.05 7.09
N ALA A 15 4.89 -23.42 5.96
CA ALA A 15 5.34 -24.54 5.14
C ALA A 15 6.42 -24.06 4.16
N THR A 16 7.66 -24.51 4.36
CA THR A 16 8.74 -24.39 3.37
C THR A 16 8.68 -25.55 2.39
N SER A 17 8.48 -25.27 1.11
CA SER A 17 8.67 -26.25 0.04
C SER A 17 9.05 -25.54 -1.26
N VAL A 18 10.30 -25.73 -1.69
CA VAL A 18 10.69 -25.59 -3.10
C VAL A 18 11.59 -26.78 -3.42
N PRO A 19 11.21 -27.69 -4.33
CA PRO A 19 12.14 -28.69 -4.85
C PRO A 19 12.96 -28.12 -6.02
N ALA A 20 14.23 -28.49 -6.04
CA ALA A 20 15.18 -28.21 -7.10
C ALA A 20 15.00 -29.17 -8.29
N ALA A 21 14.87 -28.64 -9.50
CA ALA A 21 15.25 -29.30 -10.76
C ALA A 21 15.12 -28.32 -11.94
N LEU A 22 16.23 -27.98 -12.61
CA LEU A 22 16.42 -28.16 -14.06
C LEU A 22 17.78 -27.60 -14.52
N ALA A 23 18.62 -28.46 -15.09
CA ALA A 23 19.70 -28.09 -16.01
C ALA A 23 19.94 -29.24 -17.00
N ALA A 24 20.41 -28.88 -18.21
CA ALA A 24 20.71 -29.65 -19.43
C ALA A 24 19.59 -29.55 -20.51
N ASP A 25 19.63 -28.68 -21.52
CA ASP A 25 20.62 -28.40 -22.60
C ASP A 25 20.39 -29.30 -23.84
N LEU A 26 20.12 -28.69 -25.01
CA LEU A 26 20.63 -29.05 -26.35
C LEU A 26 19.98 -28.24 -27.51
N GLU A 27 20.88 -27.61 -28.26
CA GLU A 27 20.92 -27.41 -29.72
C GLU A 27 20.00 -26.40 -30.45
N SER A 28 20.65 -25.35 -30.96
CA SER A 28 20.31 -24.73 -32.25
C SER A 28 21.58 -24.23 -32.94
N LYS A 29 21.96 -24.89 -34.05
CA LYS A 29 22.92 -24.41 -35.05
C LYS A 29 22.13 -24.08 -36.32
N GLY A 30 22.19 -22.82 -36.77
CA GLY A 30 21.64 -22.38 -38.05
C GLY A 30 22.24 -21.04 -38.44
N LYS A 31 23.10 -21.06 -39.47
CA LYS A 31 24.04 -20.03 -39.93
C LYS A 31 23.41 -19.22 -41.07
N GLY A 32 23.68 -17.91 -41.19
CA GLY A 32 23.39 -17.20 -42.45
C GLY A 32 23.36 -15.67 -42.47
N SER A 33 24.54 -15.05 -42.47
CA SER A 33 24.96 -13.89 -43.31
C SER A 33 24.09 -12.62 -43.45
N GLY A 34 24.72 -11.45 -43.18
CA GLY A 34 24.35 -10.18 -43.81
C GLY A 34 24.85 -8.91 -43.09
N LYS A 35 26.10 -8.49 -43.34
CA LYS A 35 26.64 -7.13 -43.09
C LYS A 35 26.38 -6.26 -44.34
N PRO A 36 26.21 -4.92 -44.23
CA PRO A 36 27.36 -3.96 -44.24
C PRO A 36 27.13 -2.80 -43.22
N GLU A 37 28.06 -2.38 -42.36
CA GLU A 37 29.18 -1.43 -42.54
C GLU A 37 28.94 -0.21 -43.45
N VAL A 38 28.80 1.00 -42.87
CA VAL A 38 29.54 2.29 -43.04
C VAL A 38 28.88 3.33 -42.10
N LYS A 39 29.46 4.40 -41.53
CA LYS A 39 30.80 5.01 -41.50
C LYS A 39 30.79 6.02 -40.33
N ALA A 40 31.90 6.13 -39.60
CA ALA A 40 32.19 7.24 -38.71
C ALA A 40 32.66 8.46 -39.51
N GLU A 41 32.29 9.67 -39.08
CA GLU A 41 33.08 10.88 -39.32
C GLU A 41 33.13 11.74 -38.05
N ALA A 42 34.36 12.00 -37.62
CA ALA A 42 34.75 12.95 -36.61
C ALA A 42 35.47 14.15 -37.29
N LYS A 43 35.28 15.35 -36.74
CA LYS A 43 36.13 16.56 -36.88
C LYS A 43 35.82 17.40 -35.62
N ASP A 44 36.63 17.37 -34.59
CA ASP A 44 37.88 18.12 -34.38
C ASP A 44 37.83 19.59 -34.86
N LYS A 45 37.81 20.51 -33.89
CA LYS A 45 38.70 21.68 -33.88
C LYS A 45 38.81 22.27 -32.48
N SER A 46 40.03 22.19 -31.98
CA SER A 46 40.58 22.81 -30.78
C SER A 46 40.63 24.34 -30.89
N LYS A 47 40.51 25.04 -29.76
CA LYS A 47 41.25 26.30 -29.51
C LYS A 47 41.48 26.53 -28.02
N GLU A 48 42.73 26.25 -27.64
CA GLU A 48 43.49 26.68 -26.48
C GLU A 48 43.59 28.21 -26.38
N THR A 49 43.56 28.80 -25.16
CA THR A 49 44.39 29.97 -24.76
C THR A 49 44.34 30.22 -23.23
N SER A 50 45.49 30.01 -22.57
CA SER A 50 46.12 30.80 -21.49
C SER A 50 45.42 31.11 -20.15
N VAL A 51 45.92 30.42 -19.10
CA VAL A 51 46.59 30.94 -17.89
C VAL A 51 46.23 32.33 -17.36
N LYS A 52 45.80 32.39 -16.09
CA LYS A 52 46.35 33.33 -15.09
C LYS A 52 46.25 32.75 -13.67
N GLU A 53 47.40 32.41 -13.11
CA GLU A 53 47.61 32.25 -11.68
C GLU A 53 47.43 33.59 -10.96
N SER A 54 46.78 33.58 -9.80
CA SER A 54 47.03 34.53 -8.73
C SER A 54 46.86 33.82 -7.40
N ASP A 55 47.99 33.50 -6.78
CA ASP A 55 48.08 33.20 -5.36
C ASP A 55 47.62 34.40 -4.54
N THR A 56 46.78 34.14 -3.55
CA THR A 56 46.89 34.74 -2.20
C THR A 56 46.14 33.85 -1.22
N ALA A 57 46.88 33.22 -0.32
CA ALA A 57 46.37 32.51 0.84
C ALA A 57 46.03 33.49 1.97
N THR A 58 44.85 33.36 2.59
CA THR A 58 44.54 33.58 4.01
C THR A 58 43.07 33.15 4.21
N ASP A 59 42.81 31.95 4.72
CA ASP A 59 42.63 31.58 6.13
C ASP A 59 41.23 31.93 6.69
N SER A 60 40.69 30.99 7.46
CA SER A 60 39.44 30.94 8.24
C SER A 60 38.07 30.87 7.53
N ASP A 61 37.30 29.88 8.00
CA ASP A 61 35.83 29.74 7.97
C ASP A 61 35.21 28.77 6.94
N ASP A 62 35.55 27.49 7.03
CA ASP A 62 34.73 26.41 6.44
C ASP A 62 34.63 25.17 7.36
N GLU A 63 34.53 25.36 8.69
CA GLU A 63 34.24 24.27 9.64
C GLU A 63 32.72 24.05 9.85
N ASN A 64 31.87 25.01 9.47
CA ASN A 64 30.43 24.95 9.74
C ASN A 64 29.63 24.05 8.78
N SER A 65 30.19 23.71 7.60
CA SER A 65 29.48 22.89 6.59
C SER A 65 29.68 21.38 6.81
N THR A 66 30.83 20.97 7.34
CA THR A 66 31.19 19.58 7.62
C THR A 66 30.62 19.05 8.95
N GLU A 67 30.55 19.89 9.99
CA GLU A 67 30.00 19.49 11.30
C GLU A 67 28.49 19.29 11.25
N ALA A 68 27.76 20.21 10.62
CA ALA A 68 26.29 20.11 10.48
C ALA A 68 25.86 18.86 9.68
N SER A 69 26.60 18.52 8.63
CA SER A 69 26.37 17.33 7.81
C SER A 69 26.67 16.03 8.58
N THR A 70 27.73 16.03 9.40
CA THR A 70 28.10 14.87 10.23
C THR A 70 27.14 14.67 11.39
N GLU A 71 26.69 15.74 12.04
CA GLU A 71 25.67 15.69 13.09
C GLU A 71 24.32 15.21 12.60
N SER A 72 23.87 15.66 11.42
CA SER A 72 22.62 15.18 10.81
C SER A 72 22.68 13.67 10.58
N ASN A 73 23.79 13.18 10.02
CA ASN A 73 23.99 11.74 9.79
C ASN A 73 23.98 10.93 11.11
N ILE A 74 24.58 11.46 12.19
CA ILE A 74 24.58 10.80 13.51
C ILE A 74 23.16 10.75 14.11
N LYS A 75 22.39 11.85 13.99
CA LYS A 75 21.00 11.92 14.49
C LYS A 75 20.12 10.90 13.76
N ASP A 76 20.24 10.79 12.45
CA ASP A 76 19.47 9.83 11.63
C ASP A 76 19.77 8.37 12.02
N VAL A 77 21.05 8.04 12.21
CA VAL A 77 21.47 6.69 12.65
C VAL A 77 20.90 6.37 14.03
N LYS A 78 20.87 7.34 14.95
CA LYS A 78 20.31 7.17 16.29
C LYS A 78 18.80 6.89 16.24
N LEU A 79 18.03 7.65 15.46
CA LEU A 79 16.59 7.45 15.30
C LEU A 79 16.28 6.08 14.68
N LYS A 80 17.05 5.66 13.67
CA LYS A 80 16.92 4.32 13.05
C LYS A 80 17.21 3.21 14.06
N LYS A 81 18.18 3.39 14.95
CA LYS A 81 18.46 2.44 16.04
C LYS A 81 17.28 2.35 17.02
N GLN A 82 16.70 3.48 17.43
CA GLN A 82 15.52 3.51 18.31
C GLN A 82 14.32 2.79 17.67
N LEU A 83 14.09 2.98 16.37
CA LEU A 83 13.04 2.25 15.63
C LEU A 83 13.26 0.73 15.67
N ILE A 84 14.50 0.28 15.47
CA ILE A 84 14.84 -1.15 15.50
C ILE A 84 14.57 -1.73 16.89
N GLU A 85 15.01 -1.04 17.95
CA GLU A 85 14.78 -1.47 19.34
C GLU A 85 13.27 -1.55 19.64
N LEU A 86 12.50 -0.53 19.25
CA LEU A 86 11.05 -0.50 19.45
C LEU A 86 10.32 -1.62 18.68
N ARG A 87 10.76 -1.92 17.44
CA ARG A 87 10.25 -3.06 16.67
C ARG A 87 10.60 -4.39 17.31
N GLN A 88 11.78 -4.52 17.94
CA GLN A 88 12.17 -5.71 18.68
C GLN A 88 11.31 -5.93 19.92
N GLU A 89 11.03 -4.86 20.69
CA GLU A 89 10.12 -4.89 21.84
C GLU A 89 8.71 -5.40 21.44
N LEU A 90 8.28 -5.12 20.21
CA LEU A 90 6.96 -5.48 19.71
C LEU A 90 6.87 -6.83 18.98
N LYS A 91 7.97 -7.57 18.80
CA LYS A 91 7.95 -8.85 18.06
C LYS A 91 6.99 -9.89 18.62
N HIS A 92 6.70 -9.81 19.92
CA HIS A 92 5.86 -10.78 20.63
C HIS A 92 4.60 -10.15 21.25
N THR A 93 4.29 -8.91 20.87
CA THR A 93 3.16 -8.17 21.44
C THR A 93 2.04 -8.07 20.40
N ALA A 94 0.85 -8.53 20.77
CA ALA A 94 -0.33 -8.45 19.91
C ALA A 94 -0.87 -7.01 19.80
N GLU A 95 -0.82 -6.25 20.89
CA GLU A 95 -1.33 -4.88 20.97
C GLU A 95 -0.28 -3.95 21.58
N ILE A 96 -0.05 -2.80 20.97
CA ILE A 96 0.92 -1.81 21.45
C ILE A 96 0.38 -1.07 22.68
N THR A 97 1.23 -0.85 23.70
CA THR A 97 0.85 -0.06 24.88
C THR A 97 0.83 1.44 24.57
N GLU A 98 0.14 2.25 25.40
CA GLU A 98 0.16 3.71 25.25
C GLU A 98 1.57 4.30 25.31
N ASP A 99 2.44 3.77 26.18
CA ASP A 99 3.85 4.20 26.25
C ASP A 99 4.59 3.90 24.95
N GLN A 100 4.37 2.72 24.37
CA GLN A 100 5.00 2.34 23.11
C GLN A 100 4.45 3.17 21.95
N LYS A 101 3.14 3.44 21.92
CA LYS A 101 2.50 4.35 20.95
C LYS A 101 3.12 5.75 21.03
N ALA A 102 3.29 6.30 22.24
CA ALA A 102 3.94 7.58 22.45
C ALA A 102 5.40 7.59 21.93
N LYS A 103 6.15 6.48 22.10
CA LYS A 103 7.49 6.34 21.50
C LYS A 103 7.45 6.40 19.96
N TYR A 104 6.47 5.76 19.32
CA TYR A 104 6.30 5.86 17.86
C TYR A 104 5.96 7.28 17.42
N GLU A 105 5.01 7.93 18.08
CA GLU A 105 4.61 9.31 17.76
C GLU A 105 5.79 10.28 17.90
N GLN A 106 6.57 10.14 18.98
CA GLN A 106 7.79 10.93 19.17
C GLN A 106 8.81 10.66 18.07
N LEU A 107 9.01 9.39 17.69
CA LEU A 107 9.93 9.01 16.63
C LEU A 107 9.52 9.59 15.27
N VAL A 108 8.22 9.58 14.93
CA VAL A 108 7.69 10.24 13.73
C VAL A 108 8.00 11.74 13.77
N ALA A 109 7.70 12.40 14.90
CA ALA A 109 7.94 13.84 15.05
C ALA A 109 9.42 14.21 14.96
N ASP A 110 10.32 13.37 15.46
CA ASP A 110 11.76 13.60 15.37
C ASP A 110 12.29 13.32 13.96
N LEU A 111 11.84 12.25 13.29
CA LEU A 111 12.18 11.97 11.88
C LEU A 111 11.70 13.08 10.94
N GLU A 112 10.55 13.69 11.19
CA GLU A 112 10.08 14.84 10.41
C GLU A 112 10.97 16.08 10.47
N LYS A 113 11.71 16.25 11.58
CA LYS A 113 12.68 17.35 11.73
C LYS A 113 13.99 17.05 10.98
N THR A 114 14.19 15.81 10.56
CA THR A 114 15.32 15.38 9.74
C THR A 114 14.99 15.45 8.24
N THR A 115 15.96 15.14 7.40
CA THR A 115 15.74 14.99 5.95
C THR A 115 15.00 13.69 5.58
N ASP A 116 14.88 12.73 6.50
CA ASP A 116 14.30 11.40 6.24
C ASP A 116 12.77 11.37 6.37
N LYS A 117 12.10 12.13 5.49
CA LYS A 117 10.63 12.20 5.43
C LYS A 117 9.98 10.86 5.08
N HIS A 118 10.67 10.03 4.30
CA HIS A 118 10.21 8.69 3.96
C HIS A 118 10.24 7.77 5.19
N GLY A 119 11.29 7.86 6.02
CA GLY A 119 11.33 7.17 7.31
C GLY A 119 10.17 7.58 8.21
N ALA A 120 9.87 8.88 8.33
CA ALA A 120 8.70 9.34 9.10
C ALA A 120 7.39 8.75 8.58
N LEU A 121 7.20 8.72 7.25
CA LEU A 121 6.05 8.12 6.59
C LEU A 121 5.92 6.62 6.90
N ASP A 122 7.01 5.86 6.79
CA ASP A 122 7.02 4.42 7.05
C ASP A 122 6.67 4.10 8.50
N VAL A 123 7.22 4.87 9.45
CA VAL A 123 6.91 4.73 10.88
C VAL A 123 5.45 5.09 11.16
N GLN A 124 4.90 6.13 10.53
CA GLN A 124 3.49 6.50 10.67
C GLN A 124 2.56 5.42 10.11
N LEU A 125 2.91 4.80 8.97
CA LEU A 125 2.14 3.69 8.39
C LEU A 125 2.15 2.47 9.31
N GLU A 126 3.30 2.15 9.90
CA GLU A 126 3.41 1.08 10.88
C GLU A 126 2.57 1.37 12.13
N LEU A 127 2.62 2.59 12.66
CA LEU A 127 1.82 3.00 13.81
C LEU A 127 0.33 2.87 13.51
N LEU A 128 -0.13 3.42 12.39
CA LEU A 128 -1.51 3.32 11.93
C LEU A 128 -1.99 1.87 11.90
N GLN A 129 -1.23 0.97 11.26
CA GLN A 129 -1.62 -0.44 11.15
C GLN A 129 -1.77 -1.13 12.51
N ARG A 130 -1.00 -0.70 13.51
CA ARG A 130 -1.01 -1.28 14.86
C ARG A 130 -2.07 -0.68 15.78
N THR A 131 -2.40 0.60 15.60
CA THR A 131 -3.27 1.33 16.53
C THR A 131 -4.62 1.68 15.95
N TYR A 132 -4.87 1.45 14.66
CA TYR A 132 -6.10 1.86 14.03
C TYR A 132 -7.31 1.24 14.71
N GLN A 133 -8.24 2.11 15.09
CA GLN A 133 -9.55 1.72 15.59
C GLN A 133 -10.60 2.21 14.59
N LYS A 134 -11.49 1.31 14.19
CA LYS A 134 -12.58 1.58 13.25
C LYS A 134 -13.37 2.82 13.70
N GLY A 135 -13.49 3.81 12.82
CA GLY A 135 -14.14 5.10 13.10
C GLY A 135 -13.23 6.20 13.67
N ASP A 136 -12.01 5.89 14.13
CA ASP A 136 -11.01 6.92 14.48
C ASP A 136 -10.13 7.23 13.27
N HIS A 137 -10.46 8.30 12.56
CA HIS A 137 -9.73 8.69 11.34
C HIS A 137 -8.59 9.68 11.60
N THR A 138 -8.37 10.07 12.86
CA THR A 138 -7.31 11.03 13.25
C THR A 138 -5.92 10.64 12.75
N PRO A 139 -5.49 9.35 12.84
CA PRO A 139 -4.17 8.94 12.37
C PRO A 139 -3.96 9.15 10.87
N PHE A 140 -5.03 9.16 10.06
CA PHE A 140 -4.95 9.42 8.62
C PHE A 140 -4.66 10.87 8.29
N LYS A 141 -5.04 11.81 9.16
CA LYS A 141 -4.67 13.22 9.00
C LYS A 141 -3.15 13.39 9.01
N LYS A 142 -2.50 12.79 10.01
CA LYS A 142 -1.04 12.84 10.14
C LYS A 142 -0.35 12.15 8.97
N LEU A 143 -0.89 11.01 8.54
CA LEU A 143 -0.40 10.30 7.36
C LEU A 143 -0.50 11.17 6.10
N GLY A 144 -1.63 11.87 5.92
CA GLY A 144 -1.87 12.78 4.81
C GLY A 144 -0.84 13.90 4.72
N GLU A 145 -0.56 14.56 5.85
CA GLU A 145 0.48 15.60 5.95
C GLU A 145 1.86 15.07 5.52
N LEU A 146 2.23 13.86 5.97
CA LEU A 146 3.50 13.23 5.60
C LEU A 146 3.58 12.86 4.12
N LEU A 147 2.48 12.39 3.53
CA LEU A 147 2.39 12.11 2.10
C LEU A 147 2.58 13.37 1.25
N GLU A 148 2.01 14.49 1.66
CA GLU A 148 2.25 15.76 0.95
C GLU A 148 3.71 16.23 1.10
N LYS A 149 4.29 16.13 2.30
CA LYS A 149 5.69 16.50 2.55
C LYS A 149 6.69 15.68 1.73
N THR A 150 6.34 14.46 1.35
CA THR A 150 7.12 13.57 0.46
C THR A 150 6.81 13.78 -1.03
N GLY A 151 5.86 14.64 -1.38
CA GLY A 151 5.47 14.93 -2.76
C GLY A 151 4.60 13.85 -3.41
N SER A 152 3.97 12.98 -2.61
CA SER A 152 3.09 11.91 -3.13
C SER A 152 1.84 12.51 -3.77
N THR A 153 1.63 12.24 -5.06
CA THR A 153 0.44 12.69 -5.79
C THR A 153 -0.61 11.60 -6.01
N GLU A 154 -0.26 10.35 -5.68
CA GLU A 154 -1.08 9.16 -5.89
C GLU A 154 -2.20 9.04 -4.86
N VAL A 155 -3.33 8.50 -5.28
CA VAL A 155 -4.41 8.15 -4.36
C VAL A 155 -4.03 6.87 -3.64
N LYS A 156 -4.14 6.87 -2.31
CA LYS A 156 -3.92 5.68 -1.48
C LYS A 156 -5.25 5.22 -0.88
N ALA A 157 -5.42 3.92 -0.70
CA ALA A 157 -6.63 3.36 -0.10
C ALA A 157 -6.26 2.47 1.08
N PHE A 158 -7.06 2.55 2.16
CA PHE A 158 -6.89 1.76 3.37
C PHE A 158 -8.21 1.10 3.73
N VAL A 159 -8.16 -0.18 4.10
CA VAL A 159 -9.29 -0.91 4.70
C VAL A 159 -8.89 -1.30 6.12
N ASP A 160 -9.69 -0.88 7.10
CA ASP A 160 -9.45 -1.18 8.52
C ASP A 160 -8.00 -0.88 8.94
N GLY A 161 -7.47 0.28 8.55
CA GLY A 161 -6.11 0.73 8.88
C GLY A 161 -5.00 0.10 8.02
N GLN A 162 -5.31 -0.90 7.21
CA GLN A 162 -4.33 -1.58 6.35
C GLN A 162 -4.34 -0.99 4.95
N GLN A 163 -3.15 -0.65 4.45
CA GLN A 163 -3.02 -0.13 3.09
C GLN A 163 -3.35 -1.22 2.07
N VAL A 164 -4.26 -0.90 1.16
CA VAL A 164 -4.61 -1.79 0.05
C VAL A 164 -3.48 -1.74 -0.98
N LYS A 165 -2.81 -2.89 -1.16
CA LYS A 165 -1.81 -3.06 -2.23
C LYS A 165 -2.53 -3.34 -3.54
N ALA A 166 -2.34 -2.46 -4.52
CA ALA A 166 -2.83 -2.62 -5.87
C ALA A 166 -1.65 -2.57 -6.86
N ASP A 167 -1.75 -3.32 -7.94
CA ASP A 167 -0.77 -3.30 -9.04
C ASP A 167 -0.88 -2.03 -9.89
N VAL A 168 -2.03 -1.34 -9.83
CA VAL A 168 -2.23 -0.02 -10.42
C VAL A 168 -2.89 0.89 -9.37
N ALA A 169 -2.40 2.13 -9.27
CA ALA A 169 -2.93 3.08 -8.31
C ALA A 169 -4.40 3.43 -8.61
N PRO A 170 -5.24 3.59 -7.57
CA PRO A 170 -6.52 4.26 -7.69
C PRO A 170 -6.38 5.66 -8.29
N PHE A 171 -7.46 6.19 -8.85
CA PHE A 171 -7.49 7.56 -9.37
C PHE A 171 -8.86 8.21 -9.18
N VAL A 172 -8.92 9.53 -9.28
CA VAL A 172 -10.19 10.28 -9.21
C VAL A 172 -10.64 10.64 -10.63
N GLN A 173 -11.91 10.37 -10.94
CA GLN A 173 -12.56 10.78 -12.17
C GLN A 173 -13.97 11.29 -11.87
N GLY A 174 -14.31 12.47 -12.36
CA GLY A 174 -15.62 13.09 -12.10
C GLY A 174 -15.91 13.28 -10.62
N GLY A 175 -14.88 13.57 -9.80
CA GLY A 175 -15.02 13.71 -8.35
C GLY A 175 -15.36 12.41 -7.62
N ARG A 176 -15.05 11.26 -8.22
CA ARG A 176 -15.23 9.93 -7.60
C ARG A 176 -13.94 9.12 -7.70
N ALA A 177 -13.55 8.49 -6.59
CA ALA A 177 -12.43 7.56 -6.56
C ALA A 177 -12.80 6.26 -7.27
N LEU A 178 -11.96 5.87 -8.22
CA LEU A 178 -12.00 4.65 -9.00
C LEU A 178 -10.83 3.77 -8.59
N VAL A 179 -11.13 2.53 -8.23
CA VAL A 179 -10.14 1.56 -7.73
C VAL A 179 -10.15 0.29 -8.58
N PRO A 180 -9.00 -0.39 -8.74
CA PRO A 180 -8.96 -1.69 -9.40
C PRO A 180 -9.84 -2.70 -8.65
N VAL A 181 -10.63 -3.47 -9.40
CA VAL A 181 -11.57 -4.44 -8.82
C VAL A 181 -10.92 -5.43 -7.85
N ARG A 182 -9.70 -5.90 -8.15
CA ARG A 182 -8.94 -6.85 -7.31
C ARG A 182 -8.54 -6.26 -5.96
N ALA A 183 -8.32 -4.95 -5.91
CA ALA A 183 -7.96 -4.25 -4.69
C ALA A 183 -9.14 -4.26 -3.70
N ILE A 184 -10.36 -3.99 -4.19
CA ILE A 184 -11.58 -4.07 -3.37
C ILE A 184 -11.83 -5.50 -2.90
N SER A 185 -11.76 -6.48 -3.82
CA SER A 185 -12.11 -7.86 -3.54
C SER A 185 -11.25 -8.45 -2.42
N SER A 186 -9.93 -8.22 -2.49
CA SER A 186 -8.99 -8.69 -1.47
C SER A 186 -9.22 -8.01 -0.13
N ALA A 187 -9.47 -6.70 -0.13
CA ALA A 187 -9.52 -5.93 1.10
C ALA A 187 -10.85 -6.09 1.85
N LEU A 188 -11.97 -6.21 1.12
CA LEU A 188 -13.31 -6.42 1.68
C LEU A 188 -13.74 -7.90 1.72
N LYS A 189 -12.82 -8.84 1.46
CA LYS A 189 -13.08 -10.29 1.43
C LYS A 189 -14.30 -10.64 0.56
N ALA A 190 -14.42 -9.96 -0.57
CA ALA A 190 -15.46 -10.19 -1.55
C ALA A 190 -14.91 -11.02 -2.72
N GLU A 191 -15.76 -11.88 -3.28
CA GLU A 191 -15.48 -12.59 -4.52
C GLU A 191 -15.80 -11.70 -5.70
N VAL A 192 -15.02 -11.85 -6.77
CA VAL A 192 -15.16 -11.06 -7.99
C VAL A 192 -15.07 -11.97 -9.19
N ASN A 193 -16.02 -11.80 -10.12
CA ASN A 193 -16.06 -12.49 -11.38
C ASN A 193 -16.18 -11.49 -12.54
N TRP A 194 -15.28 -11.59 -13.51
CA TRP A 194 -15.36 -10.79 -14.74
C TRP A 194 -16.10 -11.58 -15.82
N LYS A 195 -17.12 -10.98 -16.42
CA LYS A 195 -17.91 -11.53 -17.52
C LYS A 195 -17.59 -10.77 -18.81
N PRO A 196 -16.68 -11.26 -19.66
CA PRO A 196 -16.29 -10.56 -20.87
C PRO A 196 -17.44 -10.41 -21.88
N GLU A 197 -18.37 -11.37 -21.93
CA GLU A 197 -19.48 -11.41 -22.89
C GLU A 197 -20.45 -10.24 -22.68
N THR A 198 -20.74 -9.93 -21.43
CA THR A 198 -21.64 -8.84 -21.01
C THR A 198 -20.87 -7.57 -20.62
N ARG A 199 -19.54 -7.60 -20.69
CA ARG A 199 -18.64 -6.55 -20.18
C ARG A 199 -19.01 -6.12 -18.75
N SER A 200 -19.23 -7.09 -17.87
CA SER A 200 -19.67 -6.83 -16.50
C SER A 200 -18.79 -7.47 -15.44
N VAL A 201 -18.74 -6.84 -14.27
CA VAL A 201 -18.13 -7.38 -13.06
C VAL A 201 -19.24 -7.78 -12.11
N GLU A 202 -19.23 -9.04 -11.68
CA GLU A 202 -20.04 -9.53 -10.57
C GLU A 202 -19.18 -9.54 -9.30
N ILE A 203 -19.74 -9.05 -8.21
CA ILE A 203 -19.12 -9.02 -6.88
C ILE A 203 -20.08 -9.66 -5.89
N THR A 204 -19.59 -10.63 -5.14
CA THR A 204 -20.39 -11.36 -4.14
C THR A 204 -19.71 -11.34 -2.78
N ARG A 205 -20.50 -11.17 -1.71
CA ARG A 205 -20.00 -11.25 -0.34
C ARG A 205 -21.13 -11.69 0.60
N GLY A 206 -21.08 -12.94 1.05
CA GLY A 206 -22.22 -13.53 1.75
C GLY A 206 -23.43 -13.58 0.81
N GLU A 207 -24.56 -13.04 1.24
CA GLU A 207 -25.79 -12.98 0.43
C GLU A 207 -25.83 -11.79 -0.55
N LYS A 208 -24.91 -10.83 -0.41
CA LYS A 208 -24.89 -9.64 -1.26
C LYS A 208 -24.34 -9.96 -2.63
N SER A 209 -25.05 -9.52 -3.68
CA SER A 209 -24.63 -9.65 -5.07
C SER A 209 -24.75 -8.31 -5.80
N ILE A 210 -23.66 -7.89 -6.44
CA ILE A 210 -23.56 -6.63 -7.18
C ILE A 210 -23.03 -6.94 -8.59
N THR A 211 -23.73 -6.47 -9.61
CA THR A 211 -23.27 -6.53 -11.00
C THR A 211 -23.11 -5.12 -11.55
N LEU A 212 -21.90 -4.78 -12.01
CA LEU A 212 -21.62 -3.49 -12.66
C LEU A 212 -21.23 -3.72 -14.11
N TYR A 213 -21.67 -2.84 -14.98
CA TYR A 213 -21.41 -2.92 -16.41
C TYR A 213 -20.42 -1.82 -16.82
N LEU A 214 -19.41 -2.17 -17.62
CA LEU A 214 -18.49 -1.17 -18.15
C LEU A 214 -19.25 -0.07 -18.90
N ASP A 215 -18.80 1.16 -18.72
CA ASP A 215 -19.27 2.34 -19.44
C ASP A 215 -20.77 2.68 -19.21
N LYS A 216 -21.43 2.03 -18.23
CA LYS A 216 -22.82 2.30 -17.85
C LYS A 216 -22.91 2.94 -16.47
N LYS A 217 -23.89 3.81 -16.27
CA LYS A 217 -24.24 4.41 -14.96
C LYS A 217 -25.32 3.63 -14.21
N GLU A 218 -25.40 2.34 -14.48
CA GLU A 218 -26.37 1.44 -13.85
C GLU A 218 -25.64 0.20 -13.37
N ALA A 219 -26.05 -0.29 -12.20
CA ALA A 219 -25.63 -1.55 -11.61
C ALA A 219 -26.87 -2.32 -11.16
N THR A 220 -26.73 -3.62 -11.01
CA THR A 220 -27.74 -4.49 -10.40
C THR A 220 -27.27 -4.91 -9.02
N VAL A 221 -28.03 -4.60 -7.97
CA VAL A 221 -27.74 -5.03 -6.60
C VAL A 221 -28.91 -5.88 -6.11
N ASP A 222 -28.62 -7.13 -5.72
CA ASP A 222 -29.62 -8.11 -5.27
C ASP A 222 -30.85 -8.16 -6.21
N GLY A 223 -30.59 -8.14 -7.52
CA GLY A 223 -31.61 -8.16 -8.58
C GLY A 223 -32.29 -6.82 -8.90
N LYS A 224 -31.96 -5.73 -8.20
CA LYS A 224 -32.54 -4.39 -8.43
C LYS A 224 -31.58 -3.46 -9.15
N THR A 225 -32.07 -2.69 -10.12
CA THR A 225 -31.25 -1.68 -10.80
C THR A 225 -31.05 -0.45 -9.91
N ILE A 226 -29.79 -0.02 -9.76
CA ILE A 226 -29.38 1.17 -9.02
C ILE A 226 -28.49 2.04 -9.92
N SER A 227 -28.65 3.35 -9.85
CA SER A 227 -27.82 4.30 -10.62
C SER A 227 -26.46 4.53 -9.95
N LEU A 228 -25.45 4.78 -10.77
CA LEU A 228 -24.08 5.09 -10.37
C LEU A 228 -23.75 6.55 -10.64
N ASP A 229 -23.02 7.17 -9.72
CA ASP A 229 -22.50 8.54 -9.91
C ASP A 229 -21.49 8.62 -11.05
N THR A 230 -20.67 7.57 -11.21
CA THR A 230 -19.65 7.45 -12.26
C THR A 230 -19.63 6.03 -12.82
N THR A 231 -19.17 5.89 -14.06
CA THR A 231 -19.17 4.61 -14.76
C THR A 231 -17.97 3.75 -14.34
N PRO A 232 -18.12 2.42 -14.26
CA PRO A 232 -16.99 1.49 -14.31
C PRO A 232 -16.22 1.68 -15.62
N VAL A 233 -14.88 1.59 -15.56
CA VAL A 233 -14.02 1.81 -16.74
C VAL A 233 -12.96 0.73 -16.89
N LEU A 234 -12.60 0.42 -18.13
CA LEU A 234 -11.44 -0.39 -18.46
C LEU A 234 -10.28 0.53 -18.85
N LYS A 235 -9.20 0.52 -18.07
CA LYS A 235 -8.01 1.35 -18.32
C LYS A 235 -6.76 0.50 -18.15
N ASN A 236 -5.86 0.53 -19.14
CA ASN A 236 -4.60 -0.24 -19.12
C ASN A 236 -4.80 -1.73 -18.80
N GLY A 237 -5.87 -2.34 -19.32
CA GLY A 237 -6.18 -3.75 -19.07
C GLY A 237 -6.61 -4.06 -17.62
N ARG A 238 -7.07 -3.06 -16.87
CA ARG A 238 -7.64 -3.21 -15.53
C ARG A 238 -9.03 -2.58 -15.47
N VAL A 239 -9.95 -3.27 -14.81
CA VAL A 239 -11.29 -2.75 -14.54
C VAL A 239 -11.26 -1.95 -13.25
N PHE A 240 -11.74 -0.72 -13.34
CA PHE A 240 -11.87 0.20 -12.22
C PHE A 240 -13.34 0.45 -11.91
N LEU A 241 -13.67 0.43 -10.62
CA LEU A 241 -15.04 0.56 -10.14
C LEU A 241 -15.18 1.76 -9.20
N PRO A 242 -16.37 2.39 -9.13
CA PRO A 242 -16.66 3.44 -8.17
C PRO A 242 -16.55 2.90 -6.74
N LEU A 243 -15.49 3.26 -6.02
CA LEU A 243 -15.16 2.66 -4.73
C LEU A 243 -16.32 2.81 -3.72
N ARG A 244 -16.82 4.03 -3.55
CA ARG A 244 -17.87 4.33 -2.58
C ARG A 244 -19.13 3.49 -2.81
N PHE A 245 -19.57 3.39 -4.07
CA PHE A 245 -20.75 2.58 -4.40
C PHE A 245 -20.56 1.12 -3.96
N ILE A 246 -19.44 0.50 -4.33
CA ILE A 246 -19.18 -0.90 -3.96
C ILE A 246 -19.11 -1.06 -2.44
N SER A 247 -18.34 -0.22 -1.76
CA SER A 247 -18.16 -0.28 -0.31
C SER A 247 -19.48 -0.16 0.43
N GLU A 248 -20.34 0.81 0.07
CA GLU A 248 -21.64 1.00 0.72
C GLU A 248 -22.56 -0.21 0.54
N GLN A 249 -22.62 -0.78 -0.67
CA GLN A 249 -23.40 -2.00 -0.91
C GLN A 249 -22.88 -3.22 -0.13
N LEU A 250 -21.58 -3.25 0.17
CA LEU A 250 -20.92 -4.28 0.97
C LEU A 250 -20.89 -3.97 2.47
N ASN A 251 -21.70 -3.01 2.94
CA ASN A 251 -21.79 -2.57 4.32
C ASN A 251 -20.45 -2.06 4.89
N ALA A 252 -19.73 -1.28 4.09
CA ALA A 252 -18.53 -0.57 4.51
C ALA A 252 -18.72 0.94 4.40
N LYS A 253 -18.13 1.68 5.33
CA LYS A 253 -18.13 3.15 5.32
C LYS A 253 -16.90 3.66 4.59
N VAL A 254 -17.05 4.69 3.77
CA VAL A 254 -15.93 5.30 3.02
C VAL A 254 -15.80 6.78 3.35
N GLU A 255 -14.63 7.18 3.80
CA GLU A 255 -14.26 8.57 4.02
C GLU A 255 -13.09 8.98 3.12
N TRP A 256 -13.03 10.27 2.81
CA TRP A 256 -11.96 10.87 2.03
C TRP A 256 -11.17 11.83 2.91
N GLN A 257 -9.87 11.63 2.97
CA GLN A 257 -8.93 12.54 3.60
C GLN A 257 -8.16 13.27 2.49
N GLU A 258 -8.38 14.58 2.42
CA GLU A 258 -7.88 15.44 1.34
C GLU A 258 -6.36 15.48 1.31
N GLU A 259 -5.73 15.77 2.44
CA GLU A 259 -4.27 15.77 2.55
C GLU A 259 -3.72 14.37 2.26
N GLY A 260 -2.83 14.29 1.27
CA GLY A 260 -2.24 13.02 0.83
C GLY A 260 -3.19 12.10 0.05
N LYS A 261 -4.42 12.55 -0.28
CA LYS A 261 -5.39 11.86 -1.15
C LYS A 261 -5.68 10.42 -0.71
N ILE A 262 -6.18 10.29 0.52
CA ILE A 262 -6.37 9.00 1.16
C ILE A 262 -7.85 8.63 1.14
N VAL A 263 -8.15 7.43 0.67
CA VAL A 263 -9.44 6.79 0.90
C VAL A 263 -9.36 5.88 2.12
N ILE A 264 -10.26 6.11 3.06
CA ILE A 264 -10.39 5.33 4.30
C ILE A 264 -11.65 4.51 4.21
N ILE A 265 -11.54 3.20 4.42
CA ILE A 265 -12.66 2.27 4.35
C ILE A 265 -12.75 1.50 5.67
N ASP A 266 -13.91 1.61 6.32
CA ASP A 266 -14.24 0.85 7.52
C ASP A 266 -15.23 -0.26 7.14
N ASP A 267 -14.80 -1.51 7.23
CA ASP A 267 -15.67 -2.65 6.93
C ASP A 267 -16.63 -2.93 8.10
N LEU A 268 -17.89 -2.51 8.01
CA LEU A 268 -18.85 -2.64 9.11
C LEU A 268 -19.50 -4.03 9.19
N GLN A 269 -19.12 -4.96 8.30
CA GLN A 269 -19.61 -6.33 8.40
C GLN A 269 -19.03 -7.00 9.66
N ALA A 270 -19.90 -7.65 10.43
CA ALA A 270 -19.46 -8.47 11.56
C ALA A 270 -18.50 -9.57 11.05
N PRO A 271 -17.42 -9.88 11.78
CA PRO A 271 -16.64 -11.07 11.49
C PRO A 271 -17.60 -12.27 11.43
N LYS A 272 -17.55 -13.05 10.36
CA LYS A 272 -18.23 -14.35 10.36
C LYS A 272 -17.63 -15.12 11.53
N GLU A 273 -18.43 -15.43 12.56
CA GLU A 273 -18.06 -16.48 13.52
C GLU A 273 -17.66 -17.67 12.66
N SER A 274 -16.41 -18.14 12.83
CA SER A 274 -16.01 -19.39 12.23
C SER A 274 -17.06 -20.42 12.65
N GLU A 275 -17.80 -20.98 11.71
CA GLU A 275 -18.62 -22.16 11.95
C GLU A 275 -17.65 -23.19 12.54
N GLN A 276 -17.70 -23.36 13.87
CA GLN A 276 -17.08 -24.51 14.49
C GLN A 276 -17.81 -25.70 13.90
N ASP A 277 -17.05 -26.58 13.25
CA ASP A 277 -17.47 -27.93 12.92
C ASP A 277 -18.04 -28.59 14.18
N THR A 278 -19.34 -28.44 14.42
CA THR A 278 -20.09 -29.32 15.32
C THR A 278 -20.46 -30.55 14.51
N ASP A 279 -19.44 -31.29 14.10
CA ASP A 279 -19.65 -32.59 13.49
C ASP A 279 -19.65 -33.66 14.59
N ALA A 280 -20.83 -34.26 14.75
CA ALA A 280 -21.12 -35.57 15.31
C ALA A 280 -20.66 -35.91 16.74
N ASN A 281 -21.56 -35.70 17.71
CA ASN A 281 -21.79 -36.74 18.71
C ASN A 281 -23.25 -36.73 19.20
N ASP A 282 -24.15 -37.28 18.38
CA ASP A 282 -25.31 -38.02 18.88
C ASP A 282 -25.91 -38.90 17.77
N THR A 283 -25.82 -40.21 17.94
CA THR A 283 -27.00 -41.11 17.97
C THR A 283 -26.51 -42.56 18.03
N SER A 284 -26.49 -43.06 19.27
CA SER A 284 -27.25 -44.23 19.73
C SER A 284 -27.18 -45.58 18.98
N ALA A 285 -26.87 -46.59 19.80
CA ALA A 285 -27.55 -47.88 19.86
C ALA A 285 -27.40 -48.85 18.66
N LYS A 286 -26.55 -49.86 18.83
CA LYS A 286 -27.02 -51.22 19.17
C LYS A 286 -25.89 -52.09 19.70
#